data_AF-A0A0K2SQU7-F1
#
_entry.id   AF-A0A0K2SQU7-F1
#
_cell.length_a   1.000
_cell.length_b   1.000
_cell.length_c   1.000
_cell.angle_alpha   90.00
_cell.angle_beta   90.00
_cell.angle_gamma   90.00
#
_symmetry.space_group_name_H-M   'P 1'
#
loop_
_entity.id
_entity.type
_entity.pdbx_description
1 polymer ?
#
loop_
_entity_poly.entity_id
_entity_poly.type
_entity_poly.pdbx_seq_one_letter_code
_entity_poly.pdbx_strand_id
1 'polypeptide(L)'
;MGETVVWSENLTAEERAIRDSFMPRGSYEVQRDALVEAFHKWPRLGWEAGSAAGTWFIMPLLQRGKLDIHGWVVEHPHERAGIGKSTAMEAVASIWGDPTVGRLIRSWNGTLNYLESQMAFLHDLPLFLEELQGTKSTARIDERSAAELTAFIHALALGRGRGRLNRDATMRITSEYNVIAFVAAERSILDYARTTEGVRDRVLTIKPPLGTEKTLEAARENDRLREIVHQHYGHMGDRTKPVIYDLVVRRPDEMVKRYDTMCAVLTTMARVGAEQAGRAARLAKRVAVGWLGLVAMLEACAVEDARDLARTCTLMAWRDIVEGIPAADNVRDQGLDIVREYVAAHQAQVAGFEPVASEGYHDRVTYRIPSEYVGGKAVVDGVECIAVFPEALARFLESRGMSLDTLRRAWNEAGMIVTDASGRTSRTVRLRRRDGESLGSPRCIVFRQADLLGDEHGE
;
A
#
# COMPACT_ATOMS: atom_id res chain seq x y z
N MET A 1 -25.31 -2.61 -35.97
CA MET A 1 -25.38 -1.14 -35.82
C MET A 1 -25.47 -0.87 -34.33
N GLY A 2 -24.35 -0.53 -33.70
CA GLY A 2 -24.32 -0.26 -32.26
C GLY A 2 -25.01 1.06 -31.98
N GLU A 3 -25.95 1.08 -31.04
CA GLU A 3 -26.52 2.30 -30.51
C GLU A 3 -25.38 3.17 -29.96
N THR A 4 -25.28 4.39 -30.49
CA THR A 4 -24.37 5.41 -29.95
C THR A 4 -24.77 5.64 -28.50
N VAL A 5 -23.92 5.28 -27.55
CA VAL A 5 -24.12 5.63 -26.15
C VAL A 5 -24.14 7.16 -26.05
N VAL A 6 -25.32 7.73 -25.89
CA VAL A 6 -25.50 9.16 -25.63
C VAL A 6 -25.09 9.38 -24.18
N TRP A 7 -23.81 9.71 -23.96
CA TRP A 7 -23.35 10.24 -22.69
C TRP A 7 -24.22 11.44 -22.33
N SER A 8 -24.62 11.57 -21.07
CA SER A 8 -25.45 12.69 -20.62
C SER A 8 -24.86 14.01 -21.12
N GLU A 9 -25.69 14.88 -21.70
CA GLU A 9 -25.26 16.19 -22.24
C GLU A 9 -24.60 17.10 -21.17
N ASN A 10 -24.65 16.69 -19.91
CA ASN A 10 -24.20 17.42 -18.72
C ASN A 10 -22.80 17.04 -18.21
N LEU A 11 -21.86 16.61 -19.07
CA LEU A 11 -20.47 16.47 -18.63
C LEU A 11 -19.86 17.84 -18.30
N THR A 12 -19.06 17.92 -17.25
CA THR A 12 -18.19 19.08 -17.00
C THR A 12 -17.06 19.16 -18.04
N ALA A 13 -16.35 20.29 -18.09
CA ALA A 13 -15.20 20.44 -18.97
C ALA A 13 -14.08 19.42 -18.65
N GLU A 14 -13.87 19.13 -17.37
CA GLU A 14 -12.89 18.17 -16.89
C GLU A 14 -13.26 16.73 -17.30
N GLU A 15 -14.51 16.33 -17.09
CA GLU A 15 -15.01 15.01 -17.50
C GLU A 15 -14.94 14.80 -19.02
N ARG A 16 -15.22 15.85 -19.81
CA ARG A 16 -14.98 15.80 -21.26
C ARG A 16 -13.49 15.60 -21.58
N ALA A 17 -12.60 16.32 -20.91
CA ALA A 17 -11.16 16.17 -21.12
C ALA A 17 -10.65 14.76 -20.75
N ILE A 18 -11.21 14.14 -19.70
CA ILE A 18 -10.92 12.74 -19.34
C ILE A 18 -11.47 11.79 -20.40
N ARG A 19 -12.74 11.93 -20.81
CA ARG A 19 -13.32 11.09 -21.86
C ARG A 19 -12.50 11.16 -23.15
N ASP A 20 -12.12 12.35 -23.56
CA ASP A 20 -11.41 12.58 -24.81
C ASP A 20 -9.98 12.01 -24.78
N SER A 21 -9.40 11.79 -23.59
CA SER A 21 -8.10 11.13 -23.49
C SER A 21 -8.15 9.63 -23.82
N PHE A 22 -9.31 8.98 -23.78
CA PHE A 22 -9.47 7.57 -24.19
C PHE A 22 -9.59 7.38 -25.71
N MET A 23 -9.53 8.45 -26.51
CA MET A 23 -9.63 8.34 -27.97
C MET A 23 -8.33 7.77 -28.54
N PRO A 24 -8.38 6.69 -29.35
CA PRO A 24 -7.17 6.10 -29.93
C PRO A 24 -6.49 7.02 -30.94
N ARG A 25 -5.16 6.92 -31.02
CA ARG A 25 -4.33 7.65 -32.01
C ARG A 25 -3.22 6.75 -32.53
N GLY A 26 -2.92 6.83 -33.83
CA GLY A 26 -1.81 6.08 -34.44
C GLY A 26 -2.21 4.68 -34.92
N SER A 27 -1.27 3.73 -34.94
CA SER A 27 -1.47 2.37 -35.43
C SER A 27 -1.60 1.36 -34.28
N TYR A 28 -2.60 0.50 -34.40
CA TYR A 28 -2.79 -0.64 -33.50
C TYR A 28 -1.62 -1.63 -33.59
N GLU A 29 -1.16 -1.95 -34.79
CA GLU A 29 -0.11 -2.94 -35.03
C GLU A 29 1.19 -2.51 -34.37
N VAL A 30 1.58 -1.24 -34.56
CA VAL A 30 2.80 -0.69 -33.94
C VAL A 30 2.68 -0.67 -32.42
N GLN A 31 1.54 -0.25 -31.86
CA GLN A 31 1.32 -0.28 -30.42
C GLN A 31 1.42 -1.72 -29.87
N ARG A 32 0.69 -2.65 -30.49
CA ARG A 32 0.63 -4.05 -30.07
C ARG A 32 2.01 -4.67 -30.07
N ASP A 33 2.75 -4.53 -31.17
CA ASP A 33 4.04 -5.20 -31.33
C ASP A 33 5.05 -4.67 -30.32
N ALA A 34 5.09 -3.34 -30.12
CA ALA A 34 5.97 -2.72 -29.14
C ALA A 34 5.64 -3.12 -27.69
N LEU A 35 4.36 -3.13 -27.31
CA LEU A 35 3.95 -3.52 -25.95
C LEU A 35 4.13 -5.01 -25.70
N VAL A 36 3.81 -5.88 -26.66
CA VAL A 36 4.01 -7.32 -26.53
C VAL A 36 5.51 -7.66 -26.45
N GLU A 37 6.36 -7.03 -27.26
CA GLU A 37 7.82 -7.14 -27.13
C GLU A 37 8.28 -6.68 -25.74
N ALA A 38 7.77 -5.53 -25.28
CA ALA A 38 8.07 -5.00 -23.95
C ALA A 38 7.62 -5.95 -22.82
N PHE A 39 6.49 -6.65 -22.95
CA PHE A 39 6.02 -7.59 -21.93
C PHE A 39 6.90 -8.84 -21.84
N HIS A 40 7.41 -9.33 -22.96
CA HIS A 40 8.38 -10.44 -22.97
C HIS A 40 9.68 -10.04 -22.27
N LYS A 41 10.17 -8.84 -22.60
CA LYS A 41 11.43 -8.32 -22.05
C LYS A 41 11.31 -7.92 -20.58
N TRP A 42 10.20 -7.28 -20.22
CA TRP A 42 9.91 -6.74 -18.90
C TRP A 42 8.59 -7.31 -18.36
N PRO A 43 8.59 -8.54 -17.84
CA PRO A 43 7.35 -9.23 -17.45
C PRO A 43 6.51 -8.49 -16.39
N ARG A 44 7.16 -7.69 -15.53
CA ARG A 44 6.48 -6.82 -14.55
C ARG A 44 5.55 -5.81 -15.22
N LEU A 45 5.98 -5.22 -16.34
CA LEU A 45 5.17 -4.29 -17.14
C LEU A 45 3.93 -5.00 -17.69
N GLY A 46 4.10 -6.24 -18.15
CA GLY A 46 2.97 -7.06 -18.62
C GLY A 46 1.93 -7.29 -17.53
N TRP A 47 2.34 -7.64 -16.30
CA TRP A 47 1.37 -7.83 -15.21
C TRP A 47 0.73 -6.52 -14.75
N GLU A 48 1.45 -5.41 -14.78
CA GLU A 48 0.89 -4.08 -14.50
C GLU A 48 -0.18 -3.70 -15.52
N ALA A 49 0.10 -3.91 -16.82
CA ALA A 49 -0.87 -3.78 -17.91
C ALA A 49 -2.09 -4.70 -17.73
N GLY A 50 -1.83 -5.95 -17.35
CA GLY A 50 -2.87 -6.91 -16.98
C GLY A 50 -3.75 -6.45 -15.83
N SER A 51 -3.14 -5.87 -14.80
CA SER A 51 -3.86 -5.30 -13.64
C SER A 51 -4.77 -4.16 -14.06
N ALA A 52 -4.34 -3.31 -14.99
CA ALA A 52 -5.18 -2.23 -15.51
C ALA A 52 -6.44 -2.78 -16.22
N ALA A 53 -6.28 -3.82 -17.05
CA ALA A 53 -7.39 -4.51 -17.70
C ALA A 53 -8.23 -5.35 -16.71
N GLY A 54 -7.60 -5.78 -15.62
CA GLY A 54 -8.20 -6.51 -14.52
C GLY A 54 -9.35 -5.79 -13.83
N THR A 55 -9.36 -4.45 -13.89
CA THR A 55 -10.36 -3.58 -13.26
C THR A 55 -11.80 -4.00 -13.61
N TRP A 56 -12.06 -4.35 -14.88
CA TRP A 56 -13.38 -4.80 -15.35
C TRP A 56 -13.85 -6.15 -14.77
N PHE A 57 -12.95 -6.93 -14.19
CA PHE A 57 -13.31 -8.20 -13.55
C PHE A 57 -13.65 -8.05 -12.06
N ILE A 58 -13.39 -6.89 -11.44
CA ILE A 58 -13.61 -6.70 -10.00
C ILE A 58 -15.08 -6.89 -9.64
N MET A 59 -15.99 -6.15 -10.26
CA MET A 59 -17.43 -6.25 -9.98
C MET A 59 -18.00 -7.65 -10.26
N PRO A 60 -17.73 -8.29 -11.42
CA PRO A 60 -18.19 -9.67 -11.68
C PRO A 60 -17.70 -10.70 -10.67
N LEU A 61 -16.48 -10.54 -10.15
CA LEU A 61 -15.91 -11.41 -9.12
C LEU A 61 -16.47 -11.11 -7.72
N LEU A 62 -16.73 -9.84 -7.39
CA LEU A 62 -17.42 -9.44 -6.16
C LEU A 62 -18.83 -10.03 -6.08
N GLN A 63 -19.62 -9.90 -7.15
CA GLN A 63 -20.98 -10.46 -7.25
C GLN A 63 -21.02 -11.98 -7.05
N ARG A 64 -19.88 -12.66 -7.27
CA ARG A 64 -19.72 -14.11 -7.11
C ARG A 64 -19.01 -14.50 -5.82
N GLY A 65 -18.77 -13.56 -4.91
CA GLY A 65 -18.12 -13.80 -3.62
C GLY A 65 -16.65 -14.19 -3.71
N LYS A 66 -15.98 -13.90 -4.84
CA LYS A 66 -14.57 -14.24 -5.06
C LYS A 66 -13.63 -13.19 -4.49
N LEU A 67 -14.01 -11.93 -4.61
CA LEU A 67 -13.35 -10.76 -4.02
C LEU A 67 -14.14 -10.22 -2.84
N ASP A 68 -13.45 -9.44 -2.00
CA ASP A 68 -13.97 -8.77 -0.80
C ASP A 68 -13.69 -7.25 -0.78
N ILE A 69 -13.06 -6.73 -1.84
CA ILE A 69 -12.71 -5.31 -2.00
C ILE A 69 -12.97 -4.85 -3.43
N HIS A 70 -13.24 -3.55 -3.57
CA HIS A 70 -13.59 -2.92 -4.85
C HIS A 70 -12.38 -2.31 -5.58
N GLY A 71 -11.23 -2.20 -4.94
CA GLY A 71 -10.09 -1.51 -5.51
C GLY A 71 -8.87 -1.54 -4.61
N TRP A 72 -7.71 -1.32 -5.21
CA TRP A 72 -6.42 -1.30 -4.52
C TRP A 72 -5.41 -0.47 -5.30
N VAL A 73 -4.25 -0.22 -4.70
CA VAL A 73 -3.12 0.45 -5.33
C VAL A 73 -2.15 -0.58 -5.88
N VAL A 74 -1.65 -0.36 -7.08
CA VAL A 74 -0.43 -0.98 -7.61
C VAL A 74 0.63 0.12 -7.69
N GLU A 75 1.79 -0.13 -7.10
CA GLU A 75 2.89 0.84 -7.10
C GLU A 75 4.23 0.20 -7.42
N HIS A 76 5.15 1.03 -7.89
CA HIS A 76 6.50 0.64 -8.28
C HIS A 76 7.53 1.70 -7.80
N PRO A 77 7.66 1.86 -6.46
CA PRO A 77 8.47 2.92 -5.87
C PRO A 77 9.96 2.65 -6.05
N HIS A 78 10.74 3.70 -6.33
CA HIS A 78 12.20 3.63 -6.31
C HIS A 78 12.84 5.01 -6.23
N GLU A 79 13.77 5.21 -5.30
CA GLU A 79 14.42 6.50 -5.04
C GLU A 79 15.20 7.04 -6.26
N ARG A 80 15.75 6.14 -7.09
CA ARG A 80 16.54 6.54 -8.25
C ARG A 80 15.65 7.07 -9.38
N ALA A 81 15.90 8.32 -9.80
CA ALA A 81 15.35 8.88 -11.03
C ALA A 81 15.99 8.26 -12.29
N GLY A 82 15.28 8.32 -13.42
CA GLY A 82 15.79 7.89 -14.73
C GLY A 82 15.86 6.37 -14.96
N ILE A 83 15.12 5.57 -14.19
CA ILE A 83 15.00 4.11 -14.39
C ILE A 83 13.70 3.69 -15.10
N GLY A 84 12.95 4.66 -15.65
CA GLY A 84 11.73 4.37 -16.42
C GLY A 84 10.46 4.07 -15.63
N LYS A 85 10.34 4.56 -14.38
CA LYS A 85 9.08 4.48 -13.62
C LYS A 85 7.92 5.14 -14.37
N SER A 86 8.08 6.42 -14.72
CA SER A 86 7.07 7.18 -15.49
C SER A 86 6.79 6.54 -16.84
N THR A 87 7.83 6.12 -17.57
CA THR A 87 7.65 5.44 -18.87
C THR A 87 6.89 4.12 -18.76
N ALA A 88 7.10 3.34 -17.69
CA ALA A 88 6.31 2.13 -17.46
C ALA A 88 4.83 2.47 -17.29
N MET A 89 4.51 3.47 -16.47
CA MET A 89 3.14 3.91 -16.26
C MET A 89 2.52 4.48 -17.55
N GLU A 90 3.29 5.25 -18.33
CA GLU A 90 2.86 5.76 -19.63
C GLU A 90 2.59 4.63 -20.63
N ALA A 91 3.44 3.59 -20.65
CA ALA A 91 3.22 2.42 -21.48
C ALA A 91 1.92 1.69 -21.10
N VAL A 92 1.64 1.52 -19.81
CA VAL A 92 0.39 0.93 -19.34
C VAL A 92 -0.82 1.83 -19.64
N ALA A 93 -0.72 3.14 -19.41
CA ALA A 93 -1.77 4.10 -19.71
C ALA A 93 -2.09 4.14 -21.22
N SER A 94 -1.05 4.03 -22.06
CA SER A 94 -1.19 4.06 -23.53
C SER A 94 -2.13 2.98 -24.07
N ILE A 95 -2.28 1.85 -23.37
CA ILE A 95 -3.23 0.79 -23.75
C ILE A 95 -4.64 1.36 -23.89
N TRP A 96 -4.98 2.33 -23.05
CA TRP A 96 -6.32 2.88 -22.88
C TRP A 96 -6.54 4.22 -23.59
N GLY A 97 -5.50 5.05 -23.69
CA GLY A 97 -5.63 6.41 -24.19
C GLY A 97 -4.33 7.21 -24.15
N ASP A 98 -4.42 8.52 -24.32
CA ASP A 98 -3.28 9.44 -24.35
C ASP A 98 -2.49 9.40 -23.03
N PRO A 99 -1.26 8.84 -23.01
CA PRO A 99 -0.49 8.64 -21.78
C PRO A 99 0.15 9.95 -21.28
N THR A 100 -0.08 11.09 -21.90
CA THR A 100 0.49 12.36 -21.44
C THR A 100 0.01 12.70 -20.02
N VAL A 101 0.92 13.17 -19.17
CA VAL A 101 0.58 13.69 -17.84
C VAL A 101 -0.38 14.87 -17.97
N GLY A 102 -1.49 14.83 -17.24
CA GLY A 102 -2.61 15.74 -17.39
C GLY A 102 -3.68 15.29 -18.39
N ARG A 103 -3.48 14.18 -19.12
CA ARG A 103 -4.46 13.61 -20.08
C ARG A 103 -5.10 12.32 -19.61
N LEU A 104 -4.41 11.18 -19.60
CA LEU A 104 -4.89 9.99 -18.90
C LEU A 104 -4.19 9.81 -17.56
N ILE A 105 -2.89 10.11 -17.50
CA ILE A 105 -2.13 10.18 -16.25
C ILE A 105 -2.48 11.49 -15.53
N ARG A 106 -2.66 11.46 -14.21
CA ARG A 106 -2.95 12.63 -13.37
C ARG A 106 -1.87 12.83 -12.34
N SER A 107 -1.54 14.07 -12.01
CA SER A 107 -0.67 14.35 -10.87
C SER A 107 -1.43 14.14 -9.56
N TRP A 108 -0.72 13.68 -8.52
CA TRP A 108 -1.25 13.66 -7.15
C TRP A 108 -1.24 15.07 -6.53
N ASN A 109 -2.17 15.93 -6.93
CA ASN A 109 -2.32 17.28 -6.37
C ASN A 109 -3.75 17.60 -5.94
N GLY A 110 -4.63 16.60 -5.93
CA GLY A 110 -6.05 16.75 -5.62
C GLY A 110 -6.40 16.35 -4.18
N THR A 111 -7.42 16.99 -3.63
CA THR A 111 -8.06 16.51 -2.39
C THR A 111 -8.68 15.12 -2.59
N LEU A 112 -8.90 14.37 -1.50
CA LEU A 112 -9.62 13.09 -1.57
C LEU A 112 -10.95 13.18 -2.33
N ASN A 113 -11.70 14.27 -2.18
CA ASN A 113 -12.97 14.46 -2.88
C ASN A 113 -12.78 14.53 -4.41
N TYR A 114 -11.67 15.12 -4.87
CA TYR A 114 -11.35 15.16 -6.31
C TYR A 114 -11.04 13.75 -6.81
N LEU A 115 -10.19 13.00 -6.09
CA LEU A 115 -9.87 11.61 -6.45
C LEU A 115 -11.11 10.71 -6.43
N GLU A 116 -12.02 10.85 -5.45
CA GLU A 116 -13.30 10.14 -5.43
C GLU A 116 -14.16 10.48 -6.65
N SER A 117 -14.19 11.74 -7.08
CA SER A 117 -14.90 12.15 -8.30
C SER A 117 -14.30 11.52 -9.55
N GLN A 118 -12.96 11.45 -9.63
CA GLN A 118 -12.27 10.79 -10.75
C GLN A 118 -12.58 9.29 -10.77
N MET A 119 -12.50 8.61 -9.62
CA MET A 119 -12.83 7.18 -9.52
C MET A 119 -14.29 6.92 -9.89
N ALA A 120 -15.22 7.76 -9.45
CA ALA A 120 -16.63 7.67 -9.82
C ALA A 120 -16.86 7.84 -11.33
N PHE A 121 -16.12 8.75 -11.98
CA PHE A 121 -16.22 8.97 -13.42
C PHE A 121 -15.63 7.79 -14.23
N LEU A 122 -14.49 7.25 -13.78
CA LEU A 122 -13.83 6.10 -14.40
C LEU A 122 -14.61 4.80 -14.19
N HIS A 123 -15.28 4.66 -13.04
CA HIS A 123 -16.08 3.55 -12.56
C HIS A 123 -15.36 2.19 -12.55
N ASP A 124 -15.10 1.58 -13.72
CA ASP A 124 -14.40 0.29 -13.87
C ASP A 124 -13.11 0.42 -14.72
N LEU A 125 -12.59 1.63 -14.88
CA LEU A 125 -11.35 1.92 -15.59
C LEU A 125 -10.19 2.22 -14.62
N PRO A 126 -8.93 1.93 -15.01
CA PRO A 126 -7.76 2.18 -14.18
C PRO A 126 -7.54 3.69 -13.95
N LEU A 127 -7.03 4.04 -12.77
CA LEU A 127 -6.62 5.40 -12.42
C LEU A 127 -5.10 5.48 -12.36
N PHE A 128 -4.48 6.35 -13.16
CA PHE A 128 -3.02 6.53 -13.17
C PHE A 128 -2.60 7.82 -12.48
N LEU A 129 -1.71 7.71 -11.51
CA LEU A 129 -1.28 8.80 -10.65
C LEU A 129 0.25 8.93 -10.68
N GLU A 130 0.73 10.09 -11.13
CA GLU A 130 2.14 10.46 -11.09
C GLU A 130 2.44 11.47 -9.99
N GLU A 131 3.69 11.47 -9.54
CA GLU A 131 4.26 12.43 -8.59
C GLU A 131 3.48 12.50 -7.27
N LEU A 132 3.75 11.57 -6.35
CA LEU A 132 3.47 11.76 -4.91
C LEU A 132 4.44 12.82 -4.30
N GLN A 133 4.67 13.94 -4.98
CA GLN A 133 5.44 15.05 -4.42
C GLN A 133 4.49 15.91 -3.59
N GLY A 134 4.33 15.53 -2.33
CA GLY A 134 4.07 16.52 -1.29
C GLY A 134 5.18 17.56 -1.39
N THR A 135 4.82 18.77 -1.78
CA THR A 135 5.68 19.96 -1.79
C THR A 135 6.63 19.97 -0.60
N LYS A 136 7.93 19.77 -0.89
CA LYS A 136 9.17 20.12 -0.17
C LYS A 136 10.13 18.92 -0.07
N SER A 137 11.28 19.06 -0.73
CA SER A 137 12.40 18.12 -0.72
C SER A 137 13.09 17.99 0.65
N THR A 138 12.48 18.47 1.74
CA THR A 138 13.00 18.43 3.10
C THR A 138 11.82 18.42 4.08
N ALA A 139 11.81 17.44 4.99
CA ALA A 139 10.90 17.28 6.13
C ALA A 139 9.47 16.79 5.85
N ARG A 140 9.17 15.59 6.40
CA ARG A 140 7.87 15.04 6.83
C ARG A 140 6.63 15.53 6.05
N ILE A 141 5.97 14.61 5.34
CA ILE A 141 4.58 14.81 4.91
C ILE A 141 3.75 15.23 6.13
N ASP A 142 2.99 16.31 5.99
CA ASP A 142 2.16 16.77 7.10
C ASP A 142 1.09 15.71 7.46
N GLU A 143 0.65 15.73 8.72
CA GLU A 143 -0.29 14.71 9.23
C GLU A 143 -1.59 14.63 8.44
N ARG A 144 -1.99 15.73 7.80
CA ARG A 144 -3.20 15.84 7.00
C ARG A 144 -3.03 15.08 5.69
N SER A 145 -1.94 15.30 4.98
CA SER A 145 -1.63 14.65 3.71
C SER A 145 -1.48 13.13 3.90
N ALA A 146 -0.86 12.71 5.00
CA ALA A 146 -0.79 11.29 5.39
C ALA A 146 -2.19 10.68 5.65
N ALA A 147 -3.08 11.43 6.31
CA ALA A 147 -4.46 11.00 6.54
C ALA A 147 -5.29 10.96 5.25
N GLU A 148 -5.12 11.91 4.34
CA GLU A 148 -5.81 11.94 3.03
C GLU A 148 -5.39 10.74 2.16
N LEU A 149 -4.10 10.41 2.15
CA LEU A 149 -3.56 9.24 1.45
C LEU A 149 -4.12 7.92 2.01
N THR A 150 -4.16 7.81 3.34
CA THR A 150 -4.74 6.65 4.04
C THR A 150 -6.23 6.51 3.69
N ALA A 151 -6.96 7.63 3.73
CA ALA A 151 -8.37 7.65 3.39
C ALA A 151 -8.63 7.29 1.92
N PHE A 152 -7.75 7.70 1.00
CA PHE A 152 -7.83 7.28 -0.41
C PHE A 152 -7.68 5.76 -0.58
N ILE A 153 -6.68 5.14 0.07
CA ILE A 153 -6.48 3.69 0.02
C ILE A 153 -7.71 2.95 0.58
N HIS A 154 -8.31 3.47 1.65
CA HIS A 154 -9.56 2.93 2.18
C HIS A 154 -10.75 3.12 1.24
N ALA A 155 -10.88 4.29 0.61
CA ALA A 155 -11.96 4.60 -0.32
C ALA A 155 -11.94 3.66 -1.53
N LEU A 156 -10.76 3.42 -2.12
CA LEU A 156 -10.55 2.43 -3.19
C LEU A 156 -11.10 1.06 -2.80
N ALA A 157 -10.74 0.56 -1.62
CA ALA A 157 -11.15 -0.77 -1.19
C ALA A 157 -12.66 -0.86 -0.89
N LEU A 158 -13.27 0.23 -0.44
CA LEU A 158 -14.71 0.31 -0.17
C LEU A 158 -15.56 0.46 -1.43
N GLY A 159 -15.01 1.03 -2.50
CA GLY A 159 -15.69 1.18 -3.79
C GLY A 159 -16.88 2.13 -3.79
N ARG A 160 -16.97 3.01 -2.79
CA ARG A 160 -18.05 3.98 -2.67
C ARG A 160 -17.56 5.28 -2.07
N GLY A 161 -18.07 6.40 -2.59
CA GLY A 161 -17.86 7.72 -2.00
C GLY A 161 -18.49 7.85 -0.62
N ARG A 162 -18.19 8.95 0.07
CA ARG A 162 -18.86 9.26 1.35
C ARG A 162 -20.31 9.65 1.10
N GLY A 163 -21.23 9.07 1.88
CA GLY A 163 -22.64 9.46 1.88
C GLY A 163 -22.81 10.94 2.23
N ARG A 164 -23.70 11.62 1.51
CA ARG A 164 -24.05 13.03 1.77
C ARG A 164 -25.56 13.20 1.77
N LEU A 165 -26.05 14.17 2.51
CA LEU A 165 -27.43 14.63 2.38
C LEU A 165 -27.51 15.73 1.31
N ASN A 166 -28.63 15.76 0.60
CA ASN A 166 -29.05 16.88 -0.23
C ASN A 166 -29.48 18.06 0.66
N ARG A 167 -29.65 19.24 0.05
CA ARG A 167 -30.08 20.46 0.79
C ARG A 167 -31.46 20.32 1.43
N ASP A 168 -32.29 19.42 0.91
CA ASP A 168 -33.61 19.05 1.43
C ASP A 168 -33.56 17.91 2.46
N ALA A 169 -32.37 17.59 2.98
CA ALA A 169 -32.11 16.50 3.93
C ALA A 169 -32.43 15.08 3.42
N THR A 170 -32.65 14.90 2.11
CA THR A 170 -32.73 13.56 1.51
C THR A 170 -31.34 12.95 1.28
N MET A 171 -31.24 11.63 1.16
CA MET A 171 -29.95 10.99 0.84
C MET A 171 -29.54 11.29 -0.60
N ARG A 172 -28.31 11.77 -0.78
CA ARG A 172 -27.70 11.91 -2.11
C ARG A 172 -27.23 10.54 -2.59
N ILE A 173 -27.41 10.27 -3.89
CA ILE A 173 -26.85 9.09 -4.53
C ILE A 173 -25.33 9.11 -4.29
N THR A 174 -24.83 8.04 -3.68
CA THR A 174 -23.41 7.87 -3.41
C THR A 174 -22.78 7.25 -4.64
N SER A 175 -21.70 7.85 -5.13
CA SER A 175 -20.97 7.28 -6.26
C SER A 175 -20.34 5.94 -5.88
N GLU A 176 -20.45 4.97 -6.77
CA GLU A 176 -19.79 3.66 -6.67
C GLU A 176 -18.72 3.54 -7.74
N TYR A 177 -17.67 2.76 -7.47
CA TYR A 177 -16.56 2.54 -8.38
C TYR A 177 -15.78 1.28 -7.99
N ASN A 178 -15.21 0.61 -8.99
CA ASN A 178 -14.29 -0.50 -8.84
C ASN A 178 -13.00 -0.16 -9.59
N VAL A 179 -11.99 0.39 -8.91
CA VAL A 179 -10.82 1.00 -9.57
C VAL A 179 -9.53 0.43 -9.01
N ILE A 180 -8.58 0.15 -9.89
CA ILE A 180 -7.18 -0.08 -9.52
C ILE A 180 -6.42 1.21 -9.80
N ALA A 181 -5.76 1.75 -8.77
CA ALA A 181 -4.94 2.94 -8.88
C ALA A 181 -3.48 2.56 -9.08
N PHE A 182 -2.82 3.16 -10.06
CA PHE A 182 -1.41 2.95 -10.39
C PHE A 182 -0.61 4.16 -9.96
N VAL A 183 0.51 3.92 -9.26
CA VAL A 183 1.32 4.98 -8.68
C VAL A 183 2.80 4.79 -9.01
N ALA A 184 3.33 5.72 -9.80
CA ALA A 184 4.77 5.87 -10.01
C ALA A 184 5.34 6.89 -9.01
N ALA A 185 6.17 6.45 -8.06
CA ALA A 185 6.71 7.30 -7.01
C ALA A 185 8.19 7.01 -6.68
N GLU A 186 8.84 7.92 -5.95
CA GLU A 186 10.21 7.72 -5.46
C GLU A 186 10.26 6.84 -4.21
N ARG A 187 9.24 6.92 -3.36
CA ARG A 187 9.06 6.11 -2.16
C ARG A 187 7.68 5.47 -2.16
N SER A 188 7.49 4.43 -1.35
CA SER A 188 6.21 3.76 -1.26
C SER A 188 5.15 4.73 -0.73
N ILE A 189 3.92 4.62 -1.24
CA ILE A 189 2.74 5.27 -0.68
C ILE A 189 2.55 4.92 0.81
N LEU A 190 3.05 3.75 1.23
CA LEU A 190 3.01 3.28 2.62
C LEU A 190 4.00 4.03 3.54
N ASP A 191 5.06 4.63 2.99
CA ASP A 191 5.99 5.46 3.76
C ASP A 191 5.37 6.80 4.15
N TYR A 192 4.30 7.16 3.45
CA TYR A 192 3.60 8.43 3.54
C TYR A 192 2.23 8.33 4.23
N ALA A 193 1.58 7.16 4.15
CA ALA A 193 0.29 6.91 4.77
C ALA A 193 0.43 6.60 6.27
N ARG A 194 -0.66 6.80 7.04
CA ARG A 194 -0.83 6.21 8.37
C ARG A 194 -1.04 4.71 8.20
N THR A 195 0.07 4.01 8.07
CA THR A 195 0.07 2.62 7.66
C THR A 195 -0.55 1.74 8.75
N THR A 196 -1.50 0.90 8.40
CA THR A 196 -2.00 -0.18 9.26
C THR A 196 -1.90 -1.47 8.46
N GLU A 197 -2.00 -2.64 9.09
CA GLU A 197 -2.01 -3.91 8.34
C GLU A 197 -3.06 -3.92 7.23
N GLY A 198 -4.24 -3.36 7.51
CA GLY A 198 -5.30 -3.23 6.51
C GLY A 198 -4.92 -2.32 5.34
N VAL A 199 -4.17 -1.24 5.55
CA VAL A 199 -3.70 -0.36 4.46
C VAL A 199 -2.65 -1.10 3.63
N ARG A 200 -1.71 -1.82 4.27
CA ARG A 200 -0.69 -2.61 3.58
C ARG A 200 -1.27 -3.75 2.72
N ASP A 201 -2.45 -4.27 3.08
CA ASP A 201 -3.15 -5.30 2.30
C ASP A 201 -3.86 -4.75 1.03
N ARG A 202 -3.85 -3.43 0.86
CA ARG A 202 -4.50 -2.71 -0.25
C ARG A 202 -3.48 -2.03 -1.17
N VAL A 203 -2.19 -2.29 -0.97
CA VAL A 203 -1.10 -1.78 -1.81
C VAL A 203 -0.28 -2.96 -2.29
N LEU A 204 -0.20 -3.14 -3.60
CA LEU A 204 0.64 -4.13 -4.26
C LEU A 204 1.89 -3.43 -4.78
N THR A 205 3.01 -3.67 -4.10
CA THR A 205 4.31 -3.10 -4.47
C THR A 205 5.07 -4.09 -5.35
N ILE A 206 5.44 -3.67 -6.56
CA ILE A 206 6.34 -4.40 -7.45
C ILE A 206 7.65 -3.64 -7.64
N LYS A 207 8.72 -4.34 -8.05
CA LYS A 207 9.96 -3.65 -8.42
C LYS A 207 9.76 -2.85 -9.71
N PRO A 208 10.63 -1.85 -10.00
CA PRO A 208 10.56 -1.06 -11.23
C PRO A 208 10.39 -1.94 -12.49
N PRO A 209 9.31 -1.75 -13.28
CA PRO A 209 8.96 -2.66 -14.36
C PRO A 209 10.04 -2.78 -15.43
N LEU A 210 10.67 -1.67 -15.80
CA LEU A 210 11.73 -1.60 -16.83
C LEU A 210 13.13 -1.92 -16.28
N GLY A 211 13.23 -2.40 -15.04
CA GLY A 211 14.49 -2.67 -14.35
C GLY A 211 15.10 -1.44 -13.68
N THR A 212 16.32 -1.59 -13.19
CA THR A 212 17.05 -0.55 -12.43
C THR A 212 18.40 -0.19 -13.05
N GLU A 213 18.72 -0.75 -14.22
CA GLU A 213 19.97 -0.54 -14.92
C GLU A 213 20.06 0.89 -15.50
N LYS A 214 21.24 1.48 -15.44
CA LYS A 214 21.53 2.82 -15.97
C LYS A 214 22.60 2.75 -17.06
N THR A 215 22.35 1.91 -18.06
CA THR A 215 23.18 1.85 -19.27
C THR A 215 22.61 2.78 -20.32
N LEU A 216 23.46 3.22 -21.27
CA LEU A 216 23.00 4.00 -22.42
C LEU A 216 22.00 3.20 -23.28
N GLU A 217 22.16 1.88 -23.32
CA GLU A 217 21.23 0.96 -23.99
C GLU A 217 19.87 0.98 -23.31
N ALA A 218 19.79 0.78 -21.99
CA ALA A 218 18.53 0.83 -21.24
C ALA A 218 17.81 2.19 -21.39
N ALA A 219 18.57 3.30 -21.41
CA ALA A 219 18.01 4.62 -21.64
C ALA A 219 17.38 4.75 -23.04
N ARG A 220 18.09 4.31 -24.09
CA ARG A 220 17.59 4.34 -25.47
C ARG A 220 16.34 3.48 -25.66
N GLU A 221 16.28 2.32 -25.02
CA GLU A 221 15.13 1.42 -25.11
C GLU A 221 13.90 2.01 -24.41
N ASN A 222 14.10 2.63 -23.26
CA ASN A 222 13.08 3.37 -22.53
C ASN A 222 12.56 4.54 -23.37
N ASP A 223 13.44 5.37 -23.93
CA ASP A 223 13.06 6.49 -24.80
C ASP A 223 12.30 6.01 -26.04
N ARG A 224 12.72 4.90 -26.65
CA ARG A 224 12.04 4.29 -27.80
C ARG A 224 10.63 3.81 -27.44
N LEU A 225 10.48 3.09 -26.32
CA LEU A 225 9.17 2.67 -25.84
C LEU A 225 8.27 3.89 -25.61
N ARG A 226 8.81 4.90 -24.90
CA ARG A 226 8.12 6.16 -24.63
C ARG A 226 7.64 6.84 -25.93
N GLU A 227 8.52 7.01 -26.91
CA GLU A 227 8.18 7.62 -28.18
C GLU A 227 7.04 6.89 -28.89
N ILE A 228 7.11 5.55 -28.96
CA ILE A 228 6.09 4.72 -29.59
C ILE A 228 4.73 4.89 -28.89
N VAL A 229 4.69 4.80 -27.56
CA VAL A 229 3.42 4.84 -26.82
C VAL A 229 2.76 6.22 -26.82
N HIS A 230 3.53 7.30 -27.04
CA HIS A 230 3.00 8.65 -27.24
C HIS A 230 2.48 8.89 -28.67
N GLN A 231 2.94 8.11 -29.65
CA GLN A 231 2.48 8.20 -31.05
C GLN A 231 1.34 7.21 -31.36
N HIS A 232 1.25 6.11 -30.61
CA HIS A 232 0.36 4.98 -30.86
C HIS A 232 -0.28 4.49 -29.56
N TYR A 233 -1.52 4.93 -29.29
CA TYR A 233 -2.23 4.66 -28.04
C TYR A 233 -3.73 4.44 -28.23
N GLY A 234 -4.38 3.86 -27.20
CA GLY A 234 -5.81 3.61 -27.08
C GLY A 234 -6.34 2.38 -27.80
N HIS A 235 -5.53 1.68 -28.58
CA HIS A 235 -6.04 0.61 -29.47
C HIS A 235 -6.19 -0.73 -28.74
N MET A 236 -5.19 -1.13 -27.93
CA MET A 236 -5.22 -2.42 -27.24
C MET A 236 -6.38 -2.53 -26.25
N GLY A 237 -6.65 -1.47 -25.48
CA GLY A 237 -7.78 -1.40 -24.55
C GLY A 237 -9.12 -1.51 -25.26
N ASP A 238 -9.29 -0.85 -26.41
CA ASP A 238 -10.51 -0.95 -27.21
C ASP A 238 -10.79 -2.37 -27.71
N ARG A 239 -9.76 -3.06 -28.21
CA ARG A 239 -9.88 -4.47 -28.64
C ARG A 239 -10.17 -5.44 -27.51
N THR A 240 -9.77 -5.11 -26.28
CA THR A 240 -9.96 -5.98 -25.12
C THR A 240 -11.41 -6.01 -24.65
N LYS A 241 -12.17 -4.91 -24.84
CA LYS A 241 -13.59 -4.77 -24.44
C LYS A 241 -14.48 -5.96 -24.83
N PRO A 242 -14.57 -6.38 -26.12
CA PRO A 242 -15.44 -7.48 -26.52
C PRO A 242 -15.08 -8.83 -25.89
N VAL A 243 -13.78 -9.12 -25.68
CA VAL A 243 -13.33 -10.37 -25.06
C VAL A 243 -13.73 -10.42 -23.59
N ILE A 244 -13.58 -9.30 -22.88
CA ILE A 244 -13.99 -9.20 -21.48
C ILE A 244 -15.51 -9.26 -21.35
N TYR A 245 -16.25 -8.55 -22.19
CA TYR A 245 -17.72 -8.67 -22.24
C TYR A 245 -18.15 -10.12 -22.41
N ASP A 246 -17.53 -10.85 -23.35
CA ASP A 246 -17.87 -12.25 -23.61
C ASP A 246 -17.53 -13.16 -22.41
N LEU A 247 -16.36 -12.99 -21.77
CA LEU A 247 -15.99 -13.73 -20.56
C LEU A 247 -16.90 -13.44 -19.37
N VAL A 248 -17.27 -12.17 -19.16
CA VAL A 248 -18.07 -11.74 -18.00
C VAL A 248 -19.54 -12.10 -18.17
N VAL A 249 -20.11 -11.87 -19.36
CA VAL A 249 -21.55 -11.98 -19.61
C VAL A 249 -21.93 -13.36 -20.14
N ARG A 250 -21.16 -13.92 -21.08
CA ARG A 250 -21.52 -15.17 -21.77
C ARG A 250 -20.82 -16.40 -21.21
N ARG A 251 -19.62 -16.24 -20.64
CA ARG A 251 -18.80 -17.35 -20.11
C ARG A 251 -18.33 -17.13 -18.66
N PRO A 252 -19.20 -16.71 -17.73
CA PRO A 252 -18.80 -16.36 -16.37
C PRO A 252 -18.18 -17.53 -15.58
N ASP A 253 -18.60 -18.77 -15.83
CA ASP A 253 -18.02 -19.94 -15.15
C ASP A 253 -16.59 -20.21 -15.62
N GLU A 254 -16.30 -19.93 -16.89
CA GLU A 254 -14.94 -20.00 -17.43
C GLU A 254 -14.05 -18.93 -16.78
N MET A 255 -14.55 -17.69 -16.67
CA MET A 255 -13.88 -16.59 -15.97
C MET A 255 -13.53 -16.98 -14.52
N VAL A 256 -14.50 -17.49 -13.76
CA VAL A 256 -14.29 -17.93 -12.37
C VAL A 256 -13.29 -19.08 -12.30
N LYS A 257 -13.40 -20.08 -13.17
CA LYS A 257 -12.47 -21.22 -13.19
C LYS A 257 -11.04 -20.78 -13.46
N ARG A 258 -10.84 -19.89 -14.44
CA ARG A 258 -9.53 -19.29 -14.74
C ARG A 258 -8.99 -18.56 -13.50
N TYR A 259 -9.80 -17.71 -12.88
CA TYR A 259 -9.44 -16.95 -11.68
C TYR A 259 -9.04 -17.85 -10.49
N ASP A 260 -9.87 -18.84 -10.15
CA ASP A 260 -9.63 -19.75 -9.03
C ASP A 260 -8.36 -20.59 -9.25
N THR A 261 -8.12 -21.02 -10.50
CA THR A 261 -6.91 -21.76 -10.86
C THR A 261 -5.66 -20.93 -10.59
N MET A 262 -5.65 -19.66 -11.00
CA MET A 262 -4.50 -18.80 -10.75
C MET A 262 -4.34 -18.48 -9.26
N CYS A 263 -5.43 -18.24 -8.52
CA CYS A 263 -5.36 -18.07 -7.06
C CYS A 263 -4.70 -19.26 -6.36
N ALA A 264 -5.03 -20.49 -6.77
CA ALA A 264 -4.44 -21.71 -6.23
C ALA A 264 -2.94 -21.80 -6.55
N VAL A 265 -2.53 -21.47 -7.78
CA VAL A 265 -1.12 -21.40 -8.19
C VAL A 265 -0.34 -20.40 -7.33
N LEU A 266 -0.83 -19.17 -7.22
CA LEU A 266 -0.17 -18.10 -6.46
C LEU A 266 -0.04 -18.46 -4.98
N THR A 267 -1.10 -18.97 -4.37
CA THR A 267 -1.09 -19.39 -2.95
C THR A 267 -0.08 -20.51 -2.71
N THR A 268 -0.01 -21.49 -3.61
CA THR A 268 0.97 -22.58 -3.52
C THR A 268 2.41 -22.07 -3.68
N MET A 269 2.62 -21.08 -4.54
CA MET A 269 3.94 -20.52 -4.82
C MET A 269 4.44 -19.52 -3.78
N ALA A 270 3.57 -19.00 -2.90
CA ALA A 270 3.92 -17.98 -1.92
C ALA A 270 5.08 -18.42 -0.99
N ARG A 271 5.14 -19.70 -0.60
CA ARG A 271 6.18 -20.24 0.30
C ARG A 271 6.46 -19.34 1.54
N VAL A 272 5.39 -18.87 2.17
CA VAL A 272 5.45 -18.01 3.37
C VAL A 272 5.16 -18.79 4.64
N GLY A 273 5.53 -18.24 5.81
CA GLY A 273 5.21 -18.83 7.11
C GLY A 273 3.71 -18.81 7.44
N ALA A 274 3.27 -19.58 8.43
CA ALA A 274 1.86 -19.73 8.81
C ALA A 274 1.18 -18.39 9.13
N GLU A 275 1.89 -17.48 9.80
CA GLU A 275 1.38 -16.14 10.17
C GLU A 275 1.15 -15.23 8.95
N GLN A 276 1.92 -15.42 7.88
CA GLN A 276 1.83 -14.63 6.65
C GLN A 276 0.85 -15.24 5.64
N ALA A 277 0.49 -16.52 5.79
CA ALA A 277 -0.30 -17.28 4.82
C ALA A 277 -1.66 -16.61 4.54
N GLY A 278 -2.32 -16.10 5.57
CA GLY A 278 -3.60 -15.38 5.40
C GLY A 278 -3.47 -14.12 4.55
N ARG A 279 -2.38 -13.36 4.73
CA ARG A 279 -2.08 -12.17 3.94
C ARG A 279 -1.72 -12.53 2.51
N ALA A 280 -0.84 -13.50 2.30
CA ALA A 280 -0.50 -14.00 0.97
C ALA A 280 -1.74 -14.48 0.20
N ALA A 281 -2.65 -15.22 0.83
CA ALA A 281 -3.89 -15.67 0.19
C ALA A 281 -4.79 -14.48 -0.25
N ARG A 282 -4.89 -13.42 0.56
CA ARG A 282 -5.60 -12.19 0.19
C ARG A 282 -4.93 -11.48 -0.99
N LEU A 283 -3.61 -11.34 -0.99
CA LEU A 283 -2.89 -10.67 -2.08
C LEU A 283 -2.94 -11.49 -3.39
N ALA A 284 -2.88 -12.81 -3.31
CA ALA A 284 -3.01 -13.72 -4.45
C ALA A 284 -4.33 -13.48 -5.23
N LYS A 285 -5.43 -13.25 -4.51
CA LYS A 285 -6.73 -12.90 -5.11
C LYS A 285 -6.67 -11.65 -5.99
N ARG A 286 -5.92 -10.62 -5.58
CA ARG A 286 -5.76 -9.35 -6.32
C ARG A 286 -4.82 -9.54 -7.51
N VAL A 287 -3.74 -10.29 -7.32
CA VAL A 287 -2.76 -10.60 -8.38
C VAL A 287 -3.37 -11.46 -9.49
N ALA A 288 -4.26 -12.39 -9.14
CA ALA A 288 -5.01 -13.19 -10.10
C ALA A 288 -5.98 -12.36 -10.97
N VAL A 289 -6.49 -11.21 -10.48
CA VAL A 289 -7.27 -10.28 -11.29
C VAL A 289 -6.41 -9.68 -12.40
N GLY A 290 -5.17 -9.28 -12.08
CA GLY A 290 -4.24 -8.78 -13.10
C GLY A 290 -3.83 -9.84 -14.13
N TRP A 291 -3.68 -11.10 -13.72
CA TRP A 291 -3.49 -12.21 -14.67
C TRP A 291 -4.68 -12.39 -15.61
N LEU A 292 -5.90 -12.37 -15.07
CA LEU A 292 -7.12 -12.52 -15.86
C LEU A 292 -7.27 -11.40 -16.90
N GLY A 293 -6.97 -10.16 -16.48
CA GLY A 293 -6.90 -8.99 -17.38
C GLY A 293 -5.86 -9.15 -18.47
N LEU A 294 -4.64 -9.61 -18.13
CA LEU A 294 -3.57 -9.82 -19.09
C LEU A 294 -3.92 -10.89 -20.12
N VAL A 295 -4.46 -12.02 -19.68
CA VAL A 295 -4.89 -13.10 -20.58
C VAL A 295 -5.95 -12.59 -21.55
N ALA A 296 -6.98 -11.88 -21.05
CA ALA A 296 -8.03 -11.33 -21.91
C ALA A 296 -7.49 -10.34 -22.94
N MET A 297 -6.56 -9.46 -22.55
CA MET A 297 -5.92 -8.48 -23.43
C MET A 297 -5.05 -9.15 -24.51
N LEU A 298 -4.22 -10.13 -24.13
CA LEU A 298 -3.35 -10.84 -25.06
C LEU A 298 -4.13 -11.74 -26.02
N GLU A 299 -5.18 -12.43 -25.53
CA GLU A 299 -6.12 -13.19 -26.37
C GLU A 299 -6.84 -12.25 -27.36
N ALA A 300 -7.28 -11.07 -26.91
CA ALA A 300 -7.90 -10.05 -27.78
C ALA A 300 -6.96 -9.51 -28.85
N CYS A 301 -5.65 -9.49 -28.58
CA CYS A 301 -4.63 -9.05 -29.51
C CYS A 301 -4.05 -10.17 -30.38
N ALA A 302 -4.59 -11.39 -30.28
CA ALA A 302 -4.12 -12.57 -31.00
C ALA A 302 -2.63 -12.86 -30.79
N VAL A 303 -2.14 -12.69 -29.57
CA VAL A 303 -0.76 -13.05 -29.18
C VAL A 303 -0.68 -14.58 -29.05
N GLU A 304 0.26 -15.20 -29.75
CA GLU A 304 0.35 -16.67 -29.91
C GLU A 304 0.53 -17.40 -28.57
N ASP A 305 1.40 -16.88 -27.70
CA ASP A 305 1.75 -17.46 -26.40
C ASP A 305 1.04 -16.76 -25.22
N ALA A 306 -0.10 -16.12 -25.48
CA ALA A 306 -0.82 -15.24 -24.54
C ALA A 306 -0.89 -15.75 -23.09
N ARG A 307 -1.19 -17.03 -22.89
CA ARG A 307 -1.33 -17.62 -21.54
C ARG A 307 0.01 -17.83 -20.84
N ASP A 308 1.04 -18.23 -21.58
CA ASP A 308 2.37 -18.48 -21.03
C ASP A 308 3.08 -17.17 -20.71
N LEU A 309 2.96 -16.17 -21.60
CA LEU A 309 3.40 -14.82 -21.33
C LEU A 309 2.69 -14.25 -20.09
N ALA A 310 1.35 -14.33 -20.05
CA ALA A 310 0.59 -13.82 -18.91
C ALA A 310 0.98 -14.49 -17.59
N ARG A 311 1.20 -15.81 -17.61
CA ARG A 311 1.67 -16.56 -16.45
C ARG A 311 3.05 -16.07 -16.01
N THR A 312 4.00 -15.92 -16.93
CA THR A 312 5.36 -15.44 -16.64
C THR A 312 5.34 -14.05 -16.01
N CYS A 313 4.60 -13.11 -16.61
CA CYS A 313 4.38 -11.77 -16.07
C CYS A 313 3.83 -11.81 -14.64
N THR A 314 2.79 -12.61 -14.42
CA THR A 314 2.11 -12.71 -13.13
C THR A 314 3.02 -13.29 -12.06
N LEU A 315 3.77 -14.34 -12.37
CA LEU A 315 4.67 -14.98 -11.41
C LEU A 315 5.85 -14.07 -11.04
N MET A 316 6.33 -13.24 -11.97
CA MET A 316 7.36 -12.24 -11.69
C MET A 316 6.86 -11.17 -10.72
N ALA A 317 5.67 -10.61 -10.96
CA ALA A 317 5.05 -9.65 -10.05
C ALA A 317 4.72 -10.28 -8.68
N TRP A 318 4.22 -11.52 -8.69
CA TRP A 318 3.89 -12.24 -7.46
C TRP A 318 5.11 -12.42 -6.56
N ARG A 319 6.27 -12.73 -7.16
CA ARG A 319 7.52 -12.86 -6.43
C ARG A 319 7.85 -11.59 -5.66
N ASP A 320 7.77 -10.42 -6.30
CA ASP A 320 8.06 -9.14 -5.66
C ASP A 320 7.06 -8.83 -4.52
N ILE A 321 5.77 -9.07 -4.77
CA ILE A 321 4.70 -8.80 -3.78
C ILE A 321 4.88 -9.69 -2.54
N VAL A 322 5.23 -10.96 -2.73
CA VAL A 322 5.49 -11.91 -1.64
C VAL A 322 6.77 -11.56 -0.89
N GLU A 323 7.85 -11.22 -1.60
CA GLU A 323 9.09 -10.72 -0.98
C GLU A 323 8.83 -9.48 -0.10
N GLY A 324 7.83 -8.67 -0.45
CA GLY A 324 7.39 -7.49 0.31
C GLY A 324 6.51 -7.78 1.53
N ILE A 325 6.08 -9.02 1.78
CA ILE A 325 5.33 -9.38 2.99
C ILE A 325 6.33 -9.49 4.16
N PRO A 326 6.29 -8.59 5.16
CA PRO A 326 7.24 -8.64 6.26
C PRO A 326 7.14 -9.96 7.02
N ALA A 327 8.27 -10.56 7.37
CA ALA A 327 8.32 -11.68 8.31
C ALA A 327 7.74 -11.25 9.67
N ALA A 328 7.16 -12.20 10.40
CA ALA A 328 6.68 -11.97 11.76
C ALA A 328 7.77 -11.38 12.66
N ASP A 329 8.98 -11.95 12.57
CA ASP A 329 10.17 -11.46 13.25
C ASP A 329 10.48 -9.99 12.88
N ASN A 330 10.40 -9.64 11.59
CA ASN A 330 10.63 -8.26 11.16
C ASN A 330 9.61 -7.28 11.73
N VAL A 331 8.32 -7.65 11.83
CA VAL A 331 7.29 -6.77 12.41
C VAL A 331 7.53 -6.56 13.91
N ARG A 332 7.84 -7.65 14.61
CA ARG A 332 8.16 -7.64 16.05
C ARG A 332 9.39 -6.79 16.35
N ASP A 333 10.46 -6.98 15.59
CA ASP A 333 11.75 -6.32 15.79
C ASP A 333 11.66 -4.83 15.41
N GLN A 334 10.99 -4.49 14.29
CA GLN A 334 10.68 -3.09 13.96
C GLN A 334 9.82 -2.41 15.03
N GLY A 335 8.84 -3.13 15.59
CA GLY A 335 8.06 -2.65 16.71
C GLY A 335 8.96 -2.34 17.91
N LEU A 336 9.87 -3.25 18.24
CA LEU A 336 10.81 -3.08 19.36
C LEU A 336 11.73 -1.88 19.14
N ASP A 337 12.23 -1.65 17.93
CA ASP A 337 13.03 -0.48 17.59
C ASP A 337 12.28 0.84 17.79
N ILE A 338 10.97 0.87 17.49
CA ILE A 338 10.12 2.03 17.79
C ILE A 338 9.97 2.22 19.31
N VAL A 339 9.86 1.14 20.09
CA VAL A 339 9.84 1.24 21.56
C VAL A 339 11.18 1.76 22.10
N ARG A 340 12.31 1.32 21.52
CA ARG A 340 13.65 1.84 21.86
C ARG A 340 13.73 3.34 21.59
N GLU A 341 13.31 3.78 20.40
CA GLU A 341 13.24 5.20 20.05
C GLU A 341 12.33 5.97 21.03
N TYR A 342 11.17 5.41 21.39
CA TYR A 342 10.24 6.01 22.33
C TYR A 342 10.88 6.22 23.70
N VAL A 343 11.47 5.17 24.27
CA VAL A 343 12.09 5.22 25.60
C VAL A 343 13.29 6.16 25.60
N ALA A 344 14.12 6.13 24.56
CA ALA A 344 15.26 7.05 24.42
C ALA A 344 14.80 8.52 24.32
N ALA A 345 13.78 8.81 23.51
CA ALA A 345 13.25 10.16 23.34
C ALA A 345 12.56 10.71 24.61
N HIS A 346 12.06 9.83 25.47
CA HIS A 346 11.33 10.18 26.70
C HIS A 346 12.07 9.74 27.97
N GLN A 347 13.40 9.57 27.92
CA GLN A 347 14.18 8.99 29.01
C GLN A 347 13.96 9.74 30.34
N ALA A 348 13.93 11.07 30.33
CA ALA A 348 13.67 11.88 31.53
C ALA A 348 12.24 11.74 32.09
N GLN A 349 11.32 11.19 31.31
CA GLN A 349 9.92 10.90 31.68
C GLN A 349 9.70 9.44 32.09
N VAL A 350 10.77 8.64 32.15
CA VAL A 350 10.75 7.29 32.71
C VAL A 350 11.17 7.39 34.17
N ALA A 351 10.29 7.00 35.09
CA ALA A 351 10.57 7.02 36.52
C ALA A 351 11.82 6.20 36.86
N GLY A 352 12.73 6.79 37.62
CA GLY A 352 14.06 6.23 37.92
C GLY A 352 15.17 6.76 37.01
N PHE A 353 14.85 7.43 35.90
CA PHE A 353 15.81 8.11 35.02
C PHE A 353 15.74 9.64 35.10
N GLU A 354 15.08 10.20 36.13
CA GLU A 354 15.02 11.65 36.28
C GLU A 354 16.44 12.26 36.34
N PRO A 355 16.72 13.30 35.53
CA PRO A 355 18.03 13.93 35.52
C PRO A 355 18.22 14.77 36.78
N VAL A 356 19.48 14.89 37.21
CA VAL A 356 19.85 15.74 38.35
C VAL A 356 19.55 17.20 38.00
N ALA A 357 18.78 17.88 38.85
CA ALA A 357 18.43 19.29 38.71
C ALA A 357 19.46 20.20 39.40
N SER A 358 19.93 19.80 40.58
CA SER A 358 21.06 20.45 41.26
C SER A 358 21.77 19.47 42.20
N GLU A 359 23.08 19.62 42.28
CA GLU A 359 23.91 19.09 43.37
C GLU A 359 24.09 20.25 44.36
N GLY A 360 23.19 20.34 45.34
CA GLY A 360 23.19 21.43 46.31
C GLY A 360 24.26 21.29 47.40
N TYR A 361 24.67 22.42 47.99
CA TYR A 361 25.49 22.47 49.20
C TYR A 361 24.78 21.69 50.33
N HIS A 362 25.48 20.74 50.99
CA HIS A 362 24.98 19.71 51.92
C HIS A 362 24.52 18.35 51.32
N ASP A 363 25.10 17.88 50.21
CA ASP A 363 24.88 16.52 49.66
C ASP A 363 23.42 16.17 49.30
N ARG A 364 22.54 17.16 49.16
CA ARG A 364 21.17 16.94 48.71
C ARG A 364 21.08 17.09 47.20
N VAL A 365 21.06 15.95 46.52
CA VAL A 365 20.77 15.84 45.09
C VAL A 365 19.26 16.04 44.87
N THR A 366 18.89 16.98 44.01
CA THR A 366 17.50 17.13 43.56
C THR A 366 17.35 16.68 42.11
N TYR A 367 16.15 16.22 41.73
CA TYR A 367 15.88 15.72 40.37
C TYR A 367 14.85 16.59 39.66
N ARG A 368 14.96 16.69 38.33
CA ARG A 368 14.00 17.41 37.51
C ARG A 368 12.79 16.51 37.26
N ILE A 369 11.66 16.85 37.88
CA ILE A 369 10.44 16.06 37.80
C ILE A 369 9.64 16.48 36.57
N PRO A 370 9.30 15.55 35.65
CA PRO A 370 8.48 15.84 34.49
C PRO A 370 7.03 16.08 34.89
N SER A 371 6.27 16.78 34.04
CA SER A 371 4.82 16.97 34.23
C SER A 371 4.00 15.71 33.98
N GLU A 372 4.53 14.78 33.18
CA GLU A 372 3.89 13.50 32.83
C GLU A 372 4.97 12.41 32.73
N TYR A 373 4.62 11.20 33.18
CA TYR A 373 5.46 10.01 33.06
C TYR A 373 4.95 9.10 31.96
N VAL A 374 5.86 8.46 31.24
CA VAL A 374 5.53 7.48 30.19
C VAL A 374 5.74 6.03 30.65
N GLY A 375 6.32 5.86 31.83
CA GLY A 375 6.68 4.56 32.40
C GLY A 375 7.67 4.69 33.56
N GLY A 376 8.36 3.60 33.87
CA GLY A 376 9.40 3.58 34.90
C GLY A 376 10.27 2.33 34.90
N LYS A 377 11.43 2.44 35.54
CA LYS A 377 12.26 1.29 35.90
C LYS A 377 11.48 0.39 36.86
N ALA A 378 11.63 -0.91 36.68
CA ALA A 378 11.06 -1.92 37.54
C ALA A 378 11.99 -3.12 37.67
N VAL A 379 11.84 -3.86 38.76
CA VAL A 379 12.43 -5.19 38.90
C VAL A 379 11.27 -6.18 38.94
N VAL A 380 11.19 -7.06 37.96
CA VAL A 380 10.15 -8.08 37.86
C VAL A 380 10.80 -9.45 37.87
N ASP A 381 10.41 -10.28 38.82
CA ASP A 381 10.94 -11.64 38.98
C ASP A 381 12.49 -11.68 39.03
N GLY A 382 13.11 -10.65 39.63
CA GLY A 382 14.56 -10.50 39.76
C GLY A 382 15.28 -9.90 38.56
N VAL A 383 14.57 -9.53 37.48
CA VAL A 383 15.14 -8.99 36.24
C VAL A 383 14.85 -7.50 36.13
N GLU A 384 15.87 -6.70 35.76
CA GLU A 384 15.70 -5.28 35.45
C GLU A 384 14.85 -5.09 34.19
N CYS A 385 13.82 -4.28 34.32
CA CYS A 385 12.82 -4.05 33.30
C CYS A 385 12.51 -2.56 33.15
N ILE A 386 12.04 -2.19 31.96
CA ILE A 386 11.39 -0.92 31.70
C ILE A 386 9.90 -1.19 31.50
N ALA A 387 9.09 -0.63 32.39
CA ALA A 387 7.65 -0.75 32.36
C ALA A 387 7.06 0.50 31.70
N VAL A 388 6.43 0.34 30.53
CA VAL A 388 5.87 1.44 29.73
C VAL A 388 4.35 1.47 29.85
N PHE A 389 3.76 2.65 29.94
CA PHE A 389 2.31 2.80 30.01
C PHE A 389 1.63 2.45 28.67
N PRO A 390 0.63 1.55 28.65
CA PRO A 390 0.06 1.05 27.39
C PRO A 390 -0.57 2.15 26.53
N GLU A 391 -1.26 3.11 27.13
CA GLU A 391 -1.99 4.17 26.42
C GLU A 391 -1.04 5.18 25.76
N ALA A 392 0.08 5.49 26.40
CA ALA A 392 1.11 6.36 25.84
C ALA A 392 1.87 5.64 24.72
N LEU A 393 2.22 4.37 24.94
CA LEU A 393 2.89 3.54 23.94
C LEU A 393 2.00 3.28 22.71
N ALA A 394 0.71 3.00 22.91
CA ALA A 394 -0.25 2.81 21.82
C ALA A 394 -0.30 4.03 20.90
N ARG A 395 -0.46 5.23 21.48
CA ARG A 395 -0.46 6.50 20.72
C ARG A 395 0.83 6.68 19.92
N PHE A 396 1.98 6.36 20.51
CA PHE A 396 3.26 6.49 19.82
C PHE A 396 3.42 5.48 18.67
N LEU A 397 3.07 4.22 18.89
CA LEU A 397 3.10 3.17 17.86
C LEU A 397 2.12 3.46 16.72
N GLU A 398 0.90 3.91 17.04
CA GLU A 398 -0.12 4.29 16.05
C GLU A 398 0.36 5.44 15.18
N SER A 399 1.09 6.41 15.75
CA SER A 399 1.71 7.51 14.98
C SER A 399 2.76 7.02 13.97
N ARG A 400 3.32 5.83 14.18
CA ARG A 400 4.28 5.15 13.29
C ARG A 400 3.63 4.01 12.50
N GLY A 401 2.31 3.91 12.52
CA GLY A 401 1.57 2.94 11.74
C GLY A 401 1.67 1.49 12.26
N MET A 402 1.83 1.32 13.58
CA MET A 402 1.81 0.01 14.21
C MET A 402 0.72 -0.09 15.26
N SER A 403 0.10 -1.27 15.36
CA SER A 403 -0.90 -1.57 16.39
C SER A 403 -0.26 -2.25 17.58
N LEU A 404 -0.51 -1.70 18.77
CA LEU A 404 -0.06 -2.32 20.02
C LEU A 404 -0.64 -3.73 20.22
N ASP A 405 -1.88 -3.99 19.78
CA ASP A 405 -2.51 -5.30 19.93
C ASP A 405 -1.91 -6.39 19.05
N THR A 406 -1.45 -6.02 17.84
CA THR A 406 -0.70 -6.93 16.97
C THR A 406 0.68 -7.21 17.57
N LEU A 407 1.41 -6.17 17.96
CA LEU A 407 2.78 -6.30 18.49
C LEU A 407 2.83 -7.05 19.82
N ARG A 408 1.84 -6.85 20.70
CA ARG A 408 1.76 -7.57 21.97
C ARG A 408 1.73 -9.09 21.83
N ARG A 409 1.03 -9.60 20.81
CA ARG A 409 0.99 -11.05 20.54
C ARG A 409 2.36 -11.53 20.06
N ALA A 410 2.93 -10.86 19.07
CA ALA A 410 4.24 -11.21 18.52
C ALA A 410 5.37 -11.12 19.56
N TRP A 411 5.39 -10.07 20.40
CA TRP A 411 6.36 -9.94 21.50
C TRP A 411 6.17 -10.99 22.58
N ASN A 412 4.92 -11.39 22.88
CA ASN A 412 4.65 -12.42 23.86
C ASN A 412 5.12 -13.80 23.40
N GLU A 413 4.81 -14.18 22.15
CA GLU A 413 5.25 -15.44 21.54
C GLU A 413 6.78 -15.54 21.46
N ALA A 414 7.45 -14.40 21.25
CA ALA A 414 8.90 -14.30 21.27
C ALA A 414 9.53 -14.13 22.66
N GLY A 415 8.72 -14.03 23.73
CA GLY A 415 9.22 -13.85 25.09
C GLY A 415 9.92 -12.51 25.36
N MET A 416 9.63 -11.47 24.56
CA MET A 416 10.21 -10.12 24.68
C MET A 416 9.51 -9.24 25.72
N ILE A 417 8.26 -9.57 26.08
CA ILE A 417 7.52 -8.91 27.15
C ILE A 417 7.27 -9.87 28.31
N VAL A 418 7.31 -9.33 29.53
CA VAL A 418 7.05 -10.10 30.75
C VAL A 418 5.55 -10.10 31.04
N THR A 419 4.95 -11.29 31.04
CA THR A 419 3.52 -11.49 31.32
C THR A 419 3.22 -11.55 32.81
N ASP A 420 1.93 -11.42 33.17
CA ASP A 420 1.46 -11.75 34.51
C ASP A 420 1.21 -13.26 34.68
N ALA A 421 0.92 -13.70 35.91
CA ALA A 421 0.66 -15.12 36.23
C ALA A 421 -0.56 -15.73 35.48
N SER A 422 -1.41 -14.89 34.88
CA SER A 422 -2.56 -15.31 34.07
C SER A 422 -2.29 -15.30 32.56
N GLY A 423 -1.05 -15.00 32.15
CA GLY A 423 -0.65 -14.93 30.74
C GLY A 423 -1.05 -13.64 30.03
N ARG A 424 -1.46 -12.59 30.76
CA ARG A 424 -1.79 -11.30 30.14
C ARG A 424 -0.51 -10.54 29.80
N THR A 425 -0.54 -9.86 28.66
CA THR A 425 0.56 -9.04 28.10
C THR A 425 0.72 -7.66 28.76
N SER A 426 0.05 -7.43 29.90
CA SER A 426 0.29 -6.29 30.80
C SER A 426 0.29 -6.77 32.23
N ARG A 427 1.14 -6.15 33.04
CA ARG A 427 1.31 -6.49 34.45
C ARG A 427 1.21 -5.24 35.30
N THR A 428 0.69 -5.38 36.52
CA THR A 428 0.75 -4.32 37.54
C THR A 428 2.16 -4.25 38.10
N VAL A 429 2.80 -3.09 38.04
CA VAL A 429 4.20 -2.92 38.43
C VAL A 429 4.36 -1.73 39.35
N ARG A 430 5.09 -1.90 40.45
CA ARG A 430 5.36 -0.81 41.39
C ARG A 430 6.47 0.07 40.83
N LEU A 431 6.16 1.34 40.58
CA LEU A 431 7.10 2.31 40.03
C LEU A 431 7.50 3.33 41.09
N ARG A 432 8.77 3.74 41.07
CA ARG A 432 9.32 4.76 41.95
C ARG A 432 10.16 5.76 41.16
N ARG A 433 10.09 7.01 41.59
CA ARG A 433 10.96 8.09 41.15
C ARG A 433 12.37 7.87 41.69
N ARG A 434 13.37 8.56 41.11
CA ARG A 434 14.76 8.46 41.55
C ARG A 434 15.01 8.94 42.99
N ASP A 435 14.16 9.84 43.52
CA ASP A 435 14.15 10.25 44.93
C ASP A 435 13.43 9.26 45.88
N GLY A 436 12.92 8.14 45.35
CA GLY A 436 12.25 7.08 46.10
C GLY A 436 10.74 7.27 46.27
N GLU A 437 10.17 8.40 45.81
CA GLU A 437 8.73 8.65 45.88
C GLU A 437 7.95 7.68 44.97
N SER A 438 6.83 7.16 45.46
CA SER A 438 6.03 6.15 44.76
C SER A 438 5.13 6.77 43.71
N LEU A 439 5.20 6.27 42.48
CA LEU A 439 4.23 6.57 41.41
C LEU A 439 3.01 5.63 41.42
N GLY A 440 2.95 4.75 42.40
CA GLY A 440 1.87 3.78 42.57
C GLY A 440 2.17 2.45 41.90
N SER A 441 1.12 1.73 41.51
CA SER A 441 1.21 0.43 40.85
C SER A 441 0.33 0.38 39.62
N PRO A 442 0.71 1.09 38.54
CA PRO A 442 -0.02 1.08 37.28
C PRO A 442 0.12 -0.26 36.55
N ARG A 443 -0.80 -0.52 35.61
CA ARG A 443 -0.62 -1.60 34.62
C ARG A 443 0.27 -1.12 33.48
N CYS A 444 1.33 -1.88 33.21
CA CYS A 444 2.33 -1.56 32.21
C CYS A 444 2.54 -2.73 31.26
N ILE A 445 3.14 -2.44 30.11
CA ILE A 445 3.83 -3.43 29.29
C ILE A 445 5.29 -3.43 29.72
N VAL A 446 5.82 -4.60 30.03
CA VAL A 446 7.11 -4.74 30.69
C VAL A 446 8.09 -5.38 29.73
N PHE A 447 9.13 -4.63 29.37
CA PHE A 447 10.24 -5.10 28.54
C PHE A 447 11.47 -5.29 29.43
N ARG A 448 12.36 -6.24 29.10
CA ARG A 448 13.65 -6.31 29.81
C ARG A 448 14.47 -5.09 29.46
N GLN A 449 15.22 -4.58 30.43
CA GLN A 449 16.02 -3.37 30.24
C GLN A 449 17.09 -3.57 29.16
N ALA A 450 17.75 -4.73 29.14
CA ALA A 450 18.75 -5.11 28.13
C ALA A 450 18.20 -5.06 26.70
N ASP A 451 16.93 -5.45 26.51
CA ASP A 451 16.29 -5.46 25.18
C ASP A 451 16.04 -4.03 24.65
N LEU A 452 15.92 -3.02 25.53
CA LEU A 452 15.59 -1.65 25.13
C LEU A 452 16.77 -0.67 25.17
N LEU A 453 17.69 -0.81 26.13
CA LEU A 453 18.78 0.15 26.35
C LEU A 453 20.16 -0.45 26.00
N GLY A 454 20.22 -1.74 25.68
CA GLY A 454 21.49 -2.47 25.58
C GLY A 454 22.09 -2.76 26.96
N ASP A 455 23.12 -3.60 26.99
CA ASP A 455 23.91 -3.86 28.20
C ASP A 455 24.81 -2.65 28.51
N GLU A 456 24.22 -1.53 28.96
CA GLU A 456 24.99 -0.54 29.69
C GLU A 456 25.23 -1.07 31.10
N HIS A 457 26.27 -1.88 31.27
CA HIS A 457 27.14 -1.95 32.46
C HIS A 457 28.36 -2.82 32.17
N GLY A 458 29.41 -2.15 31.72
CA GLY A 458 30.76 -2.69 31.57
C GLY A 458 31.79 -1.58 31.65
N GLU A 459 31.74 -0.76 32.71
CA GLU A 459 32.87 -0.27 33.54
C GLU A 459 32.39 0.72 34.60
#